data_AF-A0A7J2L398-F1
#
_entry.id   AF-A0A7J2L398-F1
#
_cell.length_a   1.000
_cell.length_b   1.000
_cell.length_c   1.000
_cell.angle_alpha   90.00
_cell.angle_beta   90.00
_cell.angle_gamma   90.00
#
_symmetry.space_group_name_H-M   'P 1'
#
loop_
_entity.id
_entity.type
_entity.pdbx_description
1 polymer ?
#
loop_
_entity_poly.entity_id
_entity_poly.type
_entity_poly.pdbx_seq_one_letter_code
_entity_poly.pdbx_strand_id
1 'polypeptide(L)'
;MYKIKAPNLSLKDLLVKIKDLAEIQLDLAYTSVIYEDREAAEQAIKLEDKITEYLGYAIIRAVMAGKDIELAEKLLALIRFAGALEIISNAAADIARLTIEKVSLGVFRDLLMQADEVTIRARVLRKEAEGKSVEEIENITGMRIVAIKRRKKWILNPPSELKVWREDIVYLSGPEERINCALVFISGEERSRGAINISEHMKNFFDFLISMKYIAETSLALSYYALLTGDKSLAKEVEHLEQWVDYMRDILDVYALKMSRHFDEVDALRGFFRLIDATEEITDAAYRLSQIVLKGIDVSPIFQIILDESDEKLISLEVASGSPM
;
A
#
# COMPACT_ATOMS: atom_id res chain seq x y z
N MET A 1 -9.27 7.25 -33.95
CA MET A 1 -8.62 6.15 -33.20
C MET A 1 -7.17 6.50 -32.99
N TYR A 2 -6.79 6.93 -31.78
CA TYR A 2 -5.38 7.02 -31.42
C TYR A 2 -4.80 5.60 -31.43
N LYS A 3 -3.74 5.35 -32.20
CA LYS A 3 -2.98 4.11 -32.09
C LYS A 3 -2.40 4.09 -30.68
N ILE A 4 -2.96 3.23 -29.83
CA ILE A 4 -2.50 3.07 -28.47
C ILE A 4 -1.04 2.58 -28.54
N LYS A 5 -0.10 3.40 -28.07
CA LYS A 5 1.33 3.15 -28.19
C LYS A 5 1.77 2.28 -27.02
N ALA A 6 1.41 1.00 -27.09
CA ALA A 6 1.62 0.06 -25.99
C ALA A 6 3.11 -0.04 -25.59
N PRO A 7 3.43 -0.09 -24.29
CA PRO A 7 4.80 -0.29 -23.82
C PRO A 7 5.32 -1.66 -24.27
N ASN A 8 6.59 -1.77 -24.65
CA ASN A 8 7.20 -3.03 -25.11
C ASN A 8 7.60 -3.94 -23.94
N LEU A 9 6.62 -4.28 -23.10
CA LEU A 9 6.73 -5.20 -21.97
C LEU A 9 6.13 -6.57 -22.34
N SER A 10 6.38 -7.64 -21.58
CA SER A 10 5.55 -8.86 -21.67
C SER A 10 4.23 -8.70 -20.87
N LEU A 11 3.32 -9.68 -20.92
CA LEU A 11 2.16 -9.69 -20.01
C LEU A 11 2.63 -9.82 -18.56
N LYS A 12 3.63 -10.68 -18.30
CA LYS A 12 4.25 -10.86 -16.99
C LYS A 12 4.76 -9.52 -16.44
N ASP A 13 5.61 -8.84 -17.19
CA ASP A 13 6.25 -7.61 -16.70
C ASP A 13 5.21 -6.51 -16.46
N LEU A 14 4.11 -6.49 -17.22
CA LEU A 14 3.01 -5.58 -16.93
C LEU A 14 2.38 -5.88 -15.57
N LEU A 15 2.09 -7.13 -15.25
CA LEU A 15 1.45 -7.50 -13.97
C LEU A 15 2.35 -7.19 -12.77
N VAL A 16 3.64 -7.53 -12.86
CA VAL A 16 4.64 -7.15 -11.84
C VAL A 16 4.67 -5.63 -11.69
N LYS A 17 4.73 -4.90 -12.81
CA LYS A 17 4.78 -3.43 -12.78
C LYS A 17 3.52 -2.83 -12.15
N ILE A 18 2.34 -3.39 -12.40
CA ILE A 18 1.10 -2.87 -11.85
C ILE A 18 1.04 -3.12 -10.34
N LYS A 19 1.39 -4.33 -9.87
CA LYS A 19 1.50 -4.64 -8.43
C LYS A 19 2.40 -3.63 -7.73
N ASP A 20 3.63 -3.47 -8.21
CA ASP A 20 4.60 -2.55 -7.60
C ASP A 20 4.10 -1.10 -7.58
N LEU A 21 3.44 -0.65 -8.66
CA LEU A 21 2.90 0.70 -8.71
C LEU A 21 1.73 0.88 -7.73
N ALA A 22 0.90 -0.13 -7.51
CA ALA A 22 -0.20 -0.08 -6.55
C ALA A 22 0.30 -0.03 -5.11
N GLU A 23 1.33 -0.80 -4.76
CA GLU A 23 2.00 -0.74 -3.45
C GLU A 23 2.60 0.65 -3.21
N ILE A 24 3.38 1.15 -4.17
CA ILE A 24 3.98 2.50 -4.06
C ILE A 24 2.91 3.59 -4.00
N GLN A 25 1.80 3.42 -4.73
CA GLN A 25 0.70 4.37 -4.68
C GLN A 25 0.11 4.45 -3.27
N LEU A 26 -0.08 3.30 -2.60
CA LEU A 26 -0.59 3.22 -1.24
C LEU A 26 0.37 3.88 -0.24
N ASP A 27 1.67 3.59 -0.34
CA ASP A 27 2.71 4.21 0.49
C ASP A 27 2.71 5.73 0.35
N LEU A 28 2.68 6.23 -0.89
CA LEU A 28 2.63 7.67 -1.17
C LEU A 28 1.32 8.31 -0.70
N ALA A 29 0.20 7.60 -0.79
CA ALA A 29 -1.11 8.09 -0.34
C ALA A 29 -1.11 8.31 1.18
N TYR A 30 -0.74 7.31 1.97
CA TYR A 30 -0.62 7.47 3.42
C TYR A 30 0.44 8.49 3.80
N THR A 31 1.60 8.51 3.14
CA THR A 31 2.62 9.56 3.34
C THR A 31 2.04 10.95 3.14
N SER A 32 1.28 11.14 2.06
CA SER A 32 0.72 12.45 1.74
C SER A 32 -0.20 12.95 2.84
N VAL A 33 -0.97 12.05 3.45
CA VAL A 33 -1.87 12.35 4.55
C VAL A 33 -1.07 12.65 5.83
N ILE A 34 -0.12 11.79 6.18
CA ILE A 34 0.69 11.90 7.40
C ILE A 34 1.49 13.21 7.44
N TYR A 35 2.07 13.60 6.31
CA TYR A 35 2.98 14.75 6.22
C TYR A 35 2.38 15.96 5.51
N GLU A 36 1.09 15.91 5.15
CA GLU A 36 0.44 16.90 4.27
C GLU A 36 1.26 17.14 2.98
N ASP A 37 1.93 16.10 2.49
CA ASP A 37 2.79 16.16 1.32
C ASP A 37 1.95 16.15 0.03
N ARG A 38 1.64 17.36 -0.43
CA ARG A 38 0.93 17.57 -1.69
C ARG A 38 1.64 16.94 -2.89
N GLU A 39 2.97 16.88 -2.91
CA GLU A 39 3.69 16.31 -4.06
C GLU A 39 3.54 14.79 -4.11
N ALA A 40 3.55 14.13 -2.95
CA ALA A 40 3.24 12.70 -2.84
C ALA A 40 1.78 12.42 -3.22
N ALA A 41 0.83 13.25 -2.76
CA ALA A 41 -0.59 13.10 -3.14
C ALA A 41 -0.80 13.23 -4.65
N GLU A 42 -0.24 14.26 -5.28
CA GLU A 42 -0.33 14.45 -6.73
C GLU A 42 0.34 13.29 -7.50
N GLN A 43 1.36 12.67 -6.93
CA GLN A 43 2.01 11.51 -7.53
C GLN A 43 1.19 10.23 -7.37
N ALA A 44 0.57 10.00 -6.20
CA ALA A 44 -0.33 8.87 -5.97
C ALA A 44 -1.55 8.93 -6.89
N ILE A 45 -2.17 10.10 -7.08
CA ILE A 45 -3.28 10.28 -8.02
C ILE A 45 -2.84 10.03 -9.47
N LYS A 46 -1.63 10.45 -9.87
CA LYS A 46 -1.10 10.13 -11.21
C LYS A 46 -0.84 8.63 -11.42
N LEU A 47 -0.64 7.87 -10.34
CA LEU A 47 -0.44 6.43 -10.44
C LEU A 47 -1.73 5.70 -10.76
N GLU A 48 -2.88 6.20 -10.29
CA GLU A 48 -4.23 5.72 -10.64
C GLU A 48 -4.39 5.59 -12.17
N ASP A 49 -4.23 6.71 -12.89
CA ASP A 49 -4.33 6.74 -14.36
C ASP A 49 -3.38 5.76 -15.04
N LYS A 50 -2.14 5.64 -14.52
CA LYS A 50 -1.09 4.81 -15.11
C LYS A 50 -1.34 3.32 -14.88
N ILE A 51 -1.83 2.96 -13.70
CA ILE A 51 -2.23 1.60 -13.34
C ILE A 51 -3.38 1.16 -14.23
N THR A 52 -4.41 1.99 -14.38
CA THR A 52 -5.56 1.73 -15.27
C THR A 52 -5.11 1.55 -16.73
N GLU A 53 -4.18 2.39 -17.22
CA GLU A 53 -3.62 2.24 -18.56
C GLU A 53 -2.90 0.88 -18.74
N TYR A 54 -2.08 0.49 -17.76
CA TYR A 54 -1.32 -0.77 -17.80
C TYR A 54 -2.21 -2.01 -17.70
N LEU A 55 -3.27 -1.95 -16.86
CA LEU A 55 -4.30 -2.98 -16.79
C LEU A 55 -5.00 -3.17 -18.14
N GLY A 56 -5.33 -2.07 -18.82
CA GLY A 56 -5.87 -2.10 -20.18
C GLY A 56 -4.96 -2.83 -21.17
N TYR A 57 -3.65 -2.55 -21.14
CA TYR A 57 -2.68 -3.27 -21.98
C TYR A 57 -2.58 -4.76 -21.64
N ALA A 58 -2.62 -5.11 -20.35
CA ALA A 58 -2.56 -6.51 -19.92
C ALA A 58 -3.77 -7.30 -20.45
N ILE A 59 -4.97 -6.73 -20.34
CA ILE A 59 -6.21 -7.35 -20.85
C ILE A 59 -6.16 -7.51 -22.38
N ILE A 60 -5.78 -6.47 -23.13
CA ILE A 60 -5.68 -6.54 -24.60
C ILE A 60 -4.74 -7.66 -25.03
N ARG A 61 -3.60 -7.81 -24.36
CA ARG A 61 -2.61 -8.87 -24.67
C ARG A 61 -3.13 -10.26 -24.39
N ALA A 62 -3.77 -10.43 -23.24
CA ALA A 62 -4.36 -11.71 -22.88
C ALA A 62 -5.47 -12.12 -23.85
N VAL A 63 -6.31 -11.17 -24.30
CA VAL A 63 -7.33 -11.41 -25.34
C VAL A 63 -6.70 -11.80 -26.69
N MET A 64 -5.56 -11.19 -27.05
CA MET A 64 -4.87 -11.50 -28.31
C MET A 64 -4.16 -12.86 -28.32
N ALA A 65 -3.95 -13.49 -27.15
CA ALA A 65 -3.13 -14.70 -27.02
C ALA A 65 -3.79 -15.99 -27.55
N GLY A 66 -5.11 -16.04 -27.75
CA GLY A 66 -5.78 -17.25 -28.25
C GLY A 66 -7.30 -17.28 -28.09
N LYS A 67 -7.94 -18.42 -28.37
CA LYS A 67 -9.41 -18.55 -28.48
C LYS A 67 -10.00 -19.84 -27.87
N ASP A 68 -9.26 -20.56 -27.04
CA ASP A 68 -9.78 -21.78 -26.39
C ASP A 68 -10.36 -21.49 -24.99
N ILE A 69 -11.12 -22.46 -24.47
CA ILE A 69 -11.83 -22.36 -23.18
C ILE A 69 -10.84 -22.22 -22.01
N GLU A 70 -9.73 -22.95 -22.05
CA GLU A 70 -8.71 -22.92 -20.99
C GLU A 70 -8.07 -21.53 -20.87
N LEU A 71 -7.79 -20.88 -22.01
CA LEU A 71 -7.31 -19.51 -22.05
C LEU A 71 -8.39 -18.51 -21.61
N ALA A 72 -9.67 -18.78 -21.92
CA ALA A 72 -10.76 -17.93 -21.47
C ALA A 72 -10.93 -17.95 -19.93
N GLU A 73 -10.73 -19.11 -19.30
CA GLU A 73 -10.72 -19.23 -17.83
C GLU A 73 -9.54 -18.46 -17.20
N LYS A 74 -8.36 -18.58 -17.78
CA LYS A 74 -7.16 -17.82 -17.40
C LYS A 74 -7.36 -16.31 -17.57
N LEU A 75 -8.00 -15.88 -18.67
CA LEU A 75 -8.34 -14.48 -18.91
C LEU A 75 -9.37 -13.96 -17.89
N LEU A 76 -10.36 -14.78 -17.52
CA LEU A 76 -11.33 -14.42 -16.48
C LEU A 76 -10.63 -14.16 -15.14
N ALA A 77 -9.65 -14.98 -14.78
CA ALA A 77 -8.83 -14.76 -13.58
C ALA A 77 -8.08 -13.43 -13.64
N LEU A 78 -7.45 -13.14 -14.78
CA LEU A 78 -6.74 -11.90 -15.01
C LEU A 78 -7.66 -10.67 -14.95
N ILE A 79 -8.88 -10.75 -15.50
CA ILE A 79 -9.85 -9.65 -15.42
C ILE A 79 -10.29 -9.40 -13.98
N ARG A 80 -10.49 -10.46 -13.18
CA ARG A 80 -10.82 -10.33 -11.75
C ARG A 80 -9.67 -9.69 -10.98
N PHE A 81 -8.45 -10.15 -11.24
CA PHE A 81 -7.24 -9.56 -10.67
C PHE A 81 -7.12 -8.06 -11.01
N ALA A 82 -7.32 -7.73 -12.29
CA ALA A 82 -7.27 -6.37 -12.78
C ALA A 82 -8.31 -5.47 -12.10
N GLY A 83 -9.55 -5.93 -11.99
CA GLY A 83 -10.62 -5.18 -11.33
C GLY A 83 -10.36 -4.95 -9.84
N ALA A 84 -9.79 -5.94 -9.14
CA ALA A 84 -9.42 -5.76 -7.74
C ALA A 84 -8.27 -4.76 -7.56
N LEU A 85 -7.25 -4.80 -8.42
CA LEU A 85 -6.17 -3.81 -8.42
C LEU A 85 -6.64 -2.40 -8.74
N GLU A 86 -7.61 -2.25 -9.64
CA GLU A 86 -8.21 -0.95 -9.93
C GLU A 86 -8.94 -0.40 -8.70
N ILE A 87 -9.66 -1.23 -7.93
CA ILE A 87 -10.29 -0.81 -6.67
C ILE A 87 -9.22 -0.35 -5.65
N ILE A 88 -8.14 -1.12 -5.46
CA ILE A 88 -7.03 -0.74 -4.57
C ILE A 88 -6.43 0.60 -4.99
N SER A 89 -6.20 0.77 -6.30
CA SER A 89 -5.61 1.99 -6.85
C SER A 89 -6.51 3.21 -6.67
N ASN A 90 -7.82 3.05 -6.87
CA ASN A 90 -8.80 4.10 -6.65
C ASN A 90 -8.88 4.48 -5.17
N ALA A 91 -8.91 3.50 -4.27
CA ALA A 91 -8.93 3.72 -2.84
C ALA A 91 -7.67 4.45 -2.35
N ALA A 92 -6.48 4.05 -2.81
CA ALA A 92 -5.23 4.77 -2.53
C ALA A 92 -5.27 6.21 -3.06
N ALA A 93 -5.84 6.44 -4.25
CA ALA A 93 -6.04 7.78 -4.78
C ALA A 93 -7.02 8.60 -3.94
N ASP A 94 -8.08 8.00 -3.39
CA ASP A 94 -9.03 8.66 -2.48
C ASP A 94 -8.37 9.09 -1.18
N ILE A 95 -7.49 8.27 -0.60
CA ILE A 95 -6.65 8.63 0.54
C ILE A 95 -5.79 9.87 0.19
N ALA A 96 -5.11 9.84 -0.96
CA ALA A 96 -4.29 10.95 -1.42
C ALA A 96 -5.10 12.24 -1.69
N ARG A 97 -6.34 12.10 -2.17
CA ARG A 97 -7.27 13.23 -2.43
C ARG A 97 -7.60 14.02 -1.16
N LEU A 98 -7.57 13.39 0.02
CA LEU A 98 -7.76 14.10 1.31
C LEU A 98 -6.79 15.28 1.45
N THR A 99 -5.52 15.05 1.09
CA THR A 99 -4.45 16.07 1.14
C THR A 99 -4.67 17.17 0.10
N ILE A 100 -5.09 16.81 -1.13
CA ILE A 100 -5.34 17.78 -2.20
C ILE A 100 -6.52 18.69 -1.88
N GLU A 101 -7.59 18.10 -1.34
CA GLU A 101 -8.84 18.75 -0.94
C GLU A 101 -8.73 19.48 0.40
N LYS A 102 -7.60 19.34 1.11
CA LYS A 102 -7.36 19.92 2.45
C LYS A 102 -8.40 19.48 3.47
N VAL A 103 -8.77 18.21 3.43
CA VAL A 103 -9.65 17.59 4.43
C VAL A 103 -8.84 17.47 5.72
N SER A 104 -9.35 18.05 6.81
CA SER A 104 -8.67 17.96 8.11
C SER A 104 -8.75 16.53 8.63
N LEU A 105 -7.63 16.03 9.15
CA LEU A 105 -7.57 14.83 9.99
C LEU A 105 -7.31 15.17 11.46
N GLY A 106 -7.10 16.44 11.81
CA GLY A 106 -6.84 16.87 13.18
C GLY A 106 -5.80 15.98 13.88
N VAL A 107 -6.17 15.47 15.04
CA VAL A 107 -5.35 14.55 15.85
C VAL A 107 -5.11 13.19 15.20
N PHE A 108 -5.95 12.74 14.25
CA PHE A 108 -5.81 11.43 13.61
C PHE A 108 -4.54 11.29 12.78
N ARG A 109 -4.08 12.39 12.18
CA ARG A 109 -2.87 12.43 11.37
C ARG A 109 -1.62 12.03 12.19
N ASP A 110 -1.52 12.55 13.40
CA ASP A 110 -0.35 12.33 14.25
C ASP A 110 -0.25 10.86 14.74
N LEU A 111 -1.36 10.11 14.67
CA LEU A 111 -1.44 8.71 15.07
C LEU A 111 -1.10 7.75 13.95
N LEU A 112 -1.37 8.12 12.71
CA LEU A 112 -0.90 7.34 11.56
C LEU A 112 0.63 7.23 11.56
N MET A 113 1.32 8.14 12.25
CA MET A 113 2.76 8.07 12.49
C MET A 113 3.17 6.98 13.49
N GLN A 114 2.21 6.44 14.25
CA GLN A 114 2.40 5.34 15.21
C GLN A 114 1.98 3.99 14.65
N ALA A 115 1.58 3.92 13.37
CA ALA A 115 1.32 2.64 12.71
C ALA A 115 2.60 1.81 12.62
N ASP A 116 2.47 0.49 12.60
CA ASP A 116 3.60 -0.44 12.59
C ASP A 116 4.56 -0.17 11.44
N GLU A 117 4.00 0.07 10.25
CA GLU A 117 4.74 0.50 9.07
C GLU A 117 4.35 1.92 8.63
N VAL A 118 5.36 2.74 8.37
CA VAL A 118 5.16 4.11 7.90
C VAL A 118 6.13 4.47 6.79
N THR A 119 5.62 5.21 5.80
CA THR A 119 6.47 5.83 4.79
C THR A 119 6.81 7.26 5.19
N ILE A 120 8.10 7.61 5.19
CA ILE A 120 8.62 8.92 5.55
C ILE A 120 9.27 9.61 4.35
N ARG A 121 9.26 10.94 4.36
CA ARG A 121 9.94 11.78 3.37
C ARG A 121 11.22 12.36 3.97
N ALA A 122 12.36 12.13 3.33
CA ALA A 122 13.64 12.72 3.72
C ALA A 122 14.33 13.39 2.53
N ARG A 123 14.97 14.54 2.77
CA ARG A 123 15.88 15.15 1.80
C ARG A 123 17.30 14.71 2.08
N VAL A 124 18.00 14.29 1.03
CA VAL A 124 19.40 13.83 1.13
C VAL A 124 20.31 15.05 1.27
N LEU A 125 20.76 15.28 2.51
CA LEU A 125 21.61 16.42 2.87
C LEU A 125 22.99 15.97 3.36
N ARG A 126 23.07 14.77 3.94
CA ARG A 126 24.31 14.22 4.50
C ARG A 126 25.23 13.66 3.44
N LYS A 127 26.53 13.94 3.60
CA LYS A 127 27.58 13.41 2.72
C LYS A 127 27.72 11.89 2.84
N GLU A 128 27.34 11.33 3.98
CA GLU A 128 27.40 9.90 4.25
C GLU A 128 26.33 9.11 3.48
N ALA A 129 25.20 9.75 3.16
CA ALA A 129 24.14 9.19 2.33
C ALA A 129 24.38 9.47 0.83
N GLU A 130 25.06 10.57 0.50
CA GLU A 130 25.37 10.93 -0.89
C GLU A 130 26.26 9.88 -1.59
N GLY A 131 25.84 9.43 -2.77
CA GLY A 131 26.59 8.51 -3.61
C GLY A 131 26.44 7.03 -3.25
N LYS A 132 25.72 6.70 -2.17
CA LYS A 132 25.32 5.34 -1.83
C LYS A 132 24.23 4.82 -2.76
N SER A 133 24.22 3.51 -2.97
CA SER A 133 23.13 2.85 -3.68
C SER A 133 21.86 2.79 -2.82
N VAL A 134 20.72 2.52 -3.46
CA VAL A 134 19.46 2.26 -2.77
C VAL A 134 19.62 1.13 -1.75
N GLU A 135 20.17 -0.01 -2.17
CA GLU A 135 20.38 -1.18 -1.32
C GLU A 135 21.26 -0.86 -0.09
N GLU A 136 22.32 -0.06 -0.26
CA GLU A 136 23.15 0.35 0.87
C GLU A 136 22.36 1.15 1.91
N ILE A 137 21.49 2.06 1.47
CA ILE A 137 20.67 2.87 2.36
C ILE A 137 19.62 2.00 3.05
N GLU A 138 18.96 1.11 2.31
CA GLU A 138 17.95 0.20 2.85
C GLU A 138 18.56 -0.72 3.92
N ASN A 139 19.73 -1.29 3.67
CA ASN A 139 20.45 -2.13 4.63
C ASN A 139 20.87 -1.37 5.90
N ILE A 140 21.26 -0.09 5.78
CA ILE A 140 21.68 0.72 6.93
C ILE A 140 20.48 1.16 7.77
N THR A 141 19.42 1.60 7.09
CA THR A 141 18.25 2.20 7.76
C THR A 141 17.24 1.15 8.20
N GLY A 142 17.19 0.00 7.55
CA GLY A 142 16.14 -1.01 7.71
C GLY A 142 14.82 -0.56 7.10
N MET A 143 14.83 0.41 6.19
CA MET A 143 13.64 0.95 5.51
C MET A 143 13.84 0.89 3.99
N ARG A 144 12.81 0.46 3.26
CA ARG A 144 12.78 0.34 1.79
C ARG A 144 12.59 1.71 1.13
N ILE A 145 13.35 2.05 0.09
CA ILE A 145 13.14 3.28 -0.67
C ILE A 145 12.08 3.03 -1.75
N VAL A 146 10.86 3.50 -1.51
CA VAL A 146 9.71 3.29 -2.43
C VAL A 146 9.75 4.24 -3.62
N ALA A 147 10.28 5.45 -3.42
CA ALA A 147 10.38 6.45 -4.48
C ALA A 147 11.53 7.44 -4.25
N ILE A 148 12.10 7.93 -5.35
CA ILE A 148 13.06 9.03 -5.36
C ILE A 148 12.55 10.12 -6.29
N LYS A 149 12.42 11.33 -5.75
CA LYS A 149 12.17 12.52 -6.53
C LYS A 149 13.48 13.28 -6.74
N ARG A 150 13.92 13.29 -8.00
CA ARG A 150 15.08 14.02 -8.48
C ARG A 150 14.62 15.21 -9.33
N ARG A 151 14.65 16.40 -8.74
CA ARG A 151 14.11 17.64 -9.34
C ARG A 151 12.62 17.48 -9.69
N LYS A 152 12.27 17.41 -10.98
CA LYS A 152 10.90 17.25 -11.48
C LYS A 152 10.57 15.81 -11.90
N LYS A 153 11.50 14.87 -11.76
CA LYS A 153 11.32 13.48 -12.16
C LYS A 153 11.14 12.60 -10.93
N TRP A 154 10.18 11.69 -11.02
CA TRP A 154 9.95 10.63 -10.06
C TRP A 154 10.56 9.33 -10.60
N ILE A 155 11.29 8.65 -9.74
CA ILE A 155 11.81 7.30 -9.94
C ILE A 155 11.07 6.44 -8.92
N LEU A 156 10.17 5.59 -9.42
CA LEU A 156 9.30 4.73 -8.60
C LEU A 156 9.87 3.32 -8.66
N ASN A 157 9.89 2.63 -7.52
CA ASN A 157 10.60 1.37 -7.33
C ASN A 157 12.05 1.47 -7.86
N PRO A 158 12.89 2.35 -7.28
CA PRO A 158 14.25 2.55 -7.77
C PRO A 158 15.04 1.24 -7.65
N PRO A 159 15.84 0.85 -8.66
CA PRO A 159 16.62 -0.38 -8.59
C PRO A 159 17.72 -0.26 -7.53
N SER A 160 18.10 -1.41 -6.95
CA SER A 160 19.04 -1.55 -5.84
C SER A 160 20.38 -0.83 -6.05
N GLU A 161 20.90 -0.83 -7.28
CA GLU A 161 22.17 -0.20 -7.66
C GLU A 161 22.08 1.32 -7.91
N LEU A 162 20.88 1.89 -7.95
CA LEU A 162 20.69 3.31 -8.23
C LEU A 162 21.31 4.15 -7.12
N LYS A 163 22.18 5.10 -7.50
CA LYS A 163 22.78 6.02 -6.55
C LYS A 163 21.86 7.19 -6.22
N VAL A 164 21.80 7.50 -4.93
CA VAL A 164 21.14 8.67 -4.39
C VAL A 164 22.13 9.84 -4.34
N TRP A 165 21.68 11.03 -4.76
CA TRP A 165 22.51 12.23 -4.78
C TRP A 165 21.96 13.29 -3.84
N ARG A 166 22.81 14.27 -3.51
CA ARG A 166 22.41 15.42 -2.73
C ARG A 166 21.22 16.15 -3.37
N GLU A 167 20.32 16.64 -2.53
CA GLU A 167 19.03 17.27 -2.91
C GLU A 167 17.98 16.31 -3.50
N ASP A 168 18.28 15.01 -3.65
CA ASP A 168 17.22 14.05 -3.89
C ASP A 168 16.26 14.01 -2.69
N ILE A 169 14.97 13.87 -2.97
CA ILE A 169 13.96 13.59 -1.96
C ILE A 169 13.66 12.11 -2.06
N VAL A 170 13.88 11.39 -0.97
CA VAL A 170 13.64 9.96 -0.86
C VAL A 170 12.42 9.72 0.01
N TYR A 171 11.62 8.74 -0.39
CA TYR A 171 10.48 8.23 0.34
C TYR A 171 10.84 6.84 0.82
N LEU A 172 10.87 6.62 2.14
CA LEU A 172 11.28 5.36 2.74
C LEU A 172 10.12 4.74 3.53
N SER A 173 9.74 3.50 3.23
CA SER A 173 8.78 2.72 4.02
C SER A 173 9.49 1.74 4.95
N GLY A 174 8.94 1.55 6.13
CA GLY A 174 9.41 0.52 7.06
C GLY A 174 8.91 0.75 8.49
N PRO A 175 9.45 -0.01 9.45
CA PRO A 175 8.98 0.02 10.83
C PRO A 175 9.13 1.41 11.47
N GLU A 176 8.15 1.83 12.27
CA GLU A 176 8.16 3.14 12.96
C GLU A 176 9.44 3.37 13.77
N GLU A 177 9.97 2.32 14.41
CA GLU A 177 11.17 2.42 15.24
C GLU A 177 12.43 2.81 14.44
N ARG A 178 12.42 2.60 13.12
CA ARG A 178 13.55 2.88 12.21
C ARG A 178 13.57 4.32 11.69
N ILE A 179 12.47 5.08 11.84
CA ILE A 179 12.34 6.44 11.32
C ILE A 179 13.48 7.34 11.76
N ASN A 180 13.77 7.38 13.08
CA ASN A 180 14.79 8.26 13.62
C ASN A 180 16.18 7.93 13.08
N CYS A 181 16.50 6.63 12.97
CA CYS A 181 17.75 6.18 12.38
C CYS A 181 17.87 6.66 10.92
N ALA A 182 16.80 6.48 10.13
CA ALA A 182 16.76 6.88 8.74
C ALA A 182 16.90 8.40 8.54
N LEU A 183 16.18 9.21 9.31
CA LEU A 183 16.25 10.67 9.22
C LEU A 183 17.65 11.19 9.60
N VAL A 184 18.22 10.71 10.70
CA VAL A 184 19.57 11.10 11.13
C VAL A 184 20.63 10.69 10.10
N PHE A 185 20.46 9.54 9.46
CA PHE A 185 21.39 9.07 8.43
C PHE A 185 21.29 9.87 7.12
N ILE A 186 20.08 10.25 6.70
CA ILE A 186 19.83 10.85 5.37
C ILE A 186 19.86 12.39 5.40
N SER A 187 19.08 12.99 6.31
CA SER A 187 18.95 14.46 6.42
C SER A 187 19.78 15.03 7.58
N GLY A 188 20.12 14.22 8.58
CA GLY A 188 20.74 14.71 9.82
C GLY A 188 19.74 15.37 10.77
N GLU A 189 18.45 15.20 10.50
CA GLU A 189 17.37 15.69 11.36
C GLU A 189 16.99 14.62 12.38
N GLU A 190 16.78 15.01 13.63
CA GLU A 190 16.15 14.17 14.64
C GLU A 190 14.66 14.51 14.72
N ARG A 191 13.82 13.49 14.80
CA ARG A 191 12.39 13.69 15.07
C ARG A 191 12.16 13.65 16.57
N SER A 192 11.67 14.76 17.13
CA SER A 192 11.15 14.74 18.48
C SER A 192 9.82 13.97 18.50
N ARG A 193 9.78 12.82 19.20
CA ARG A 193 8.50 12.17 19.54
C ARG A 193 7.75 13.08 20.51
N GLY A 194 6.73 13.78 20.01
CA GLY A 194 5.78 14.48 20.86
C GLY A 194 4.91 13.46 21.60
N ALA A 195 4.75 13.61 22.91
CA ALA A 195 3.74 12.84 23.64
C ALA A 195 2.36 13.30 23.17
N ILE A 196 1.64 12.45 22.44
CA ILE A 196 0.25 12.74 22.06
C ILE A 196 -0.61 12.49 23.30
N ASN A 197 -1.17 13.56 23.87
CA ASN A 197 -2.15 13.42 24.95
C ASN A 197 -3.54 13.26 24.33
N ILE A 198 -4.06 12.04 24.42
CA ILE A 198 -5.23 11.58 23.71
C ILE A 198 -6.38 11.47 24.71
N SER A 199 -7.51 12.12 24.41
CA SER A 199 -8.72 11.94 25.22
C SER A 199 -9.19 10.49 25.19
N GLU A 200 -9.78 10.00 26.28
CA GLU A 200 -10.17 8.58 26.39
C GLU A 200 -11.17 8.16 25.30
N HIS A 201 -12.12 9.02 24.95
CA HIS A 201 -13.08 8.78 23.86
C HIS A 201 -12.43 8.79 22.48
N MET A 202 -11.19 9.27 22.36
CA MET A 202 -10.46 9.26 21.11
C MET A 202 -9.65 7.98 20.90
N LYS A 203 -9.19 7.34 21.98
CA LYS A 203 -8.39 6.11 21.90
C LYS A 203 -9.03 5.01 21.06
N ASN A 204 -10.33 4.78 21.22
CA ASN A 204 -10.98 3.72 20.45
C ASN A 204 -10.95 3.99 18.94
N PHE A 205 -11.21 5.22 18.49
CA PHE A 205 -11.08 5.54 17.06
C PHE A 205 -9.66 5.31 16.54
N PHE A 206 -8.67 5.43 17.43
CA PHE A 206 -7.27 5.27 17.07
C PHE A 206 -6.92 3.80 16.92
N ASP A 207 -7.41 2.98 17.85
CA ASP A 207 -7.33 1.54 17.75
C ASP A 207 -8.00 1.05 16.45
N PHE A 208 -9.16 1.62 16.09
CA PHE A 208 -9.80 1.33 14.79
C PHE A 208 -8.90 1.73 13.61
N LEU A 209 -8.35 2.95 13.61
CA LEU A 209 -7.52 3.44 12.50
C LEU A 209 -6.27 2.59 12.26
N ILE A 210 -5.51 2.36 13.33
CA ILE A 210 -4.25 1.62 13.25
C ILE A 210 -4.53 0.16 12.86
N SER A 211 -5.52 -0.48 13.49
CA SER A 211 -5.88 -1.87 13.18
C SER A 211 -6.34 -2.01 11.73
N MET A 212 -7.22 -1.12 11.25
CA MET A 212 -7.74 -1.22 9.89
C MET A 212 -6.64 -1.02 8.84
N LYS A 213 -5.73 -0.05 9.05
CA LYS A 213 -4.56 0.11 8.18
C LYS A 213 -3.71 -1.16 8.15
N TYR A 214 -3.37 -1.70 9.32
CA TYR A 214 -2.57 -2.92 9.44
C TYR A 214 -3.24 -4.12 8.76
N ILE A 215 -4.55 -4.29 8.95
CA ILE A 215 -5.31 -5.37 8.33
C ILE A 215 -5.38 -5.19 6.81
N ALA A 216 -5.50 -3.96 6.30
CA ALA A 216 -5.49 -3.69 4.86
C ALA A 216 -4.17 -4.06 4.21
N GLU A 217 -3.05 -3.63 4.80
CA GLU A 217 -1.70 -3.95 4.32
C GLU A 217 -1.43 -5.47 4.39
N THR A 218 -1.81 -6.10 5.50
CA THR A 218 -1.66 -7.54 5.70
C THR A 218 -2.53 -8.33 4.71
N SER A 219 -3.79 -7.96 4.55
CA SER A 219 -4.72 -8.60 3.62
C SER A 219 -4.20 -8.52 2.20
N LEU A 220 -3.65 -7.37 1.81
CA LEU A 220 -3.07 -7.17 0.48
C LEU A 220 -1.87 -8.09 0.26
N ALA A 221 -0.89 -8.10 1.17
CA ALA A 221 0.30 -8.94 1.10
C ALA A 221 -0.07 -10.45 1.05
N LEU A 222 -0.97 -10.89 1.94
CA LEU A 222 -1.45 -12.28 1.97
C LEU A 222 -2.22 -12.64 0.69
N SER A 223 -3.03 -11.73 0.14
CA SER A 223 -3.80 -11.98 -1.08
C SER A 223 -2.90 -12.15 -2.30
N TYR A 224 -1.85 -11.33 -2.43
CA TYR A 224 -0.85 -11.51 -3.45
C TYR A 224 -0.15 -12.84 -3.28
N TYR A 225 0.35 -13.14 -2.08
CA TYR A 225 1.07 -14.39 -1.87
C TYR A 225 0.19 -15.63 -2.08
N ALA A 226 -1.09 -15.59 -1.71
CA ALA A 226 -2.06 -16.62 -2.01
C ALA A 226 -2.24 -16.82 -3.52
N LEU A 227 -2.33 -15.73 -4.30
CA LEU A 227 -2.39 -15.79 -5.77
C LEU A 227 -1.12 -16.39 -6.38
N LEU A 228 0.04 -16.01 -5.85
CA LEU A 228 1.35 -16.46 -6.32
C LEU A 228 1.57 -17.96 -6.07
N THR A 229 1.17 -18.43 -4.89
CA THR A 229 1.41 -19.82 -4.45
C THR A 229 0.26 -20.77 -4.72
N GLY A 230 -0.94 -20.24 -4.97
CA GLY A 230 -2.17 -21.01 -5.01
C GLY A 230 -2.60 -21.54 -3.63
N ASP A 231 -2.05 -20.99 -2.54
CA ASP A 231 -2.34 -21.45 -1.18
C ASP A 231 -3.72 -20.97 -0.71
N LYS A 232 -4.66 -21.92 -0.63
CA LYS A 232 -6.02 -21.69 -0.13
C LYS A 232 -6.08 -21.36 1.35
N SER A 233 -5.09 -21.76 2.15
CA SER A 233 -5.04 -21.43 3.58
C SER A 233 -4.83 -19.93 3.76
N LEU A 234 -3.89 -19.35 3.00
CA LEU A 234 -3.65 -17.90 3.03
C LEU A 234 -4.83 -17.12 2.46
N ALA A 235 -5.46 -17.64 1.41
CA ALA A 235 -6.67 -17.02 0.86
C ALA A 235 -7.84 -16.99 1.87
N LYS A 236 -7.97 -18.03 2.72
CA LYS A 236 -8.94 -18.06 3.82
C LYS A 236 -8.58 -17.10 4.95
N GLU A 237 -7.30 -16.90 5.22
CA GLU A 237 -6.89 -15.91 6.21
C GLU A 237 -7.30 -14.50 5.78
N VAL A 238 -7.15 -14.15 4.50
CA VAL A 238 -7.67 -12.88 3.95
C VAL A 238 -9.19 -12.77 4.11
N GLU A 239 -9.93 -13.87 3.92
CA GLU A 239 -11.39 -13.91 4.16
C GLU A 239 -11.74 -13.64 5.63
N HIS A 240 -10.99 -14.19 6.59
CA HIS A 240 -11.20 -13.90 8.00
C HIS A 240 -10.87 -12.45 8.37
N LEU A 241 -9.82 -11.89 7.76
CA LEU A 241 -9.44 -10.49 7.97
C LEU A 241 -10.50 -9.51 7.45
N GLU A 242 -11.10 -9.77 6.29
CA GLU A 242 -12.20 -8.95 5.76
C GLU A 242 -13.44 -9.03 6.65
N GLN A 243 -13.84 -10.22 7.11
CA GLN A 243 -14.94 -10.38 8.06
C GLN A 243 -14.68 -9.64 9.39
N TRP A 244 -13.42 -9.58 9.81
CA TRP A 244 -13.04 -8.82 11.01
C TRP A 244 -13.14 -7.31 10.77
N VAL A 245 -12.78 -6.82 9.58
CA VAL A 245 -12.95 -5.42 9.19
C VAL A 245 -14.42 -5.03 9.16
N ASP A 246 -15.29 -5.84 8.55
CA ASP A 246 -16.74 -5.65 8.56
C ASP A 246 -17.27 -5.51 9.99
N TYR A 247 -16.86 -6.42 10.87
CA TYR A 247 -17.23 -6.38 12.29
C TYR A 247 -16.73 -5.12 12.99
N MET A 248 -15.48 -4.71 12.74
CA MET A 248 -14.92 -3.47 13.29
C MET A 248 -15.70 -2.24 12.82
N ARG A 249 -16.17 -2.24 11.57
CA ARG A 249 -16.94 -1.15 10.98
C ARG A 249 -18.32 -1.02 11.59
N ASP A 250 -19.02 -2.13 11.80
CA ASP A 250 -20.29 -2.16 12.53
C ASP A 250 -20.14 -1.56 13.95
N ILE A 251 -19.05 -1.89 14.66
CA ILE A 251 -18.79 -1.32 16.00
C ILE A 251 -18.47 0.18 15.91
N LEU A 252 -17.63 0.57 14.95
CA LEU A 252 -17.19 1.94 14.75
C LEU A 252 -18.38 2.89 14.49
N ASP A 253 -19.35 2.47 13.70
CA ASP A 253 -20.57 3.23 13.43
C ASP A 253 -21.36 3.54 14.70
N VAL A 254 -21.60 2.50 15.53
CA VAL A 254 -22.29 2.65 16.80
C VAL A 254 -21.47 3.52 17.76
N TYR A 255 -20.15 3.35 17.78
CA TYR A 255 -19.26 4.13 18.63
C TYR A 255 -19.28 5.62 18.25
N ALA A 256 -19.22 5.93 16.96
CA ALA A 256 -19.29 7.28 16.46
C ALA A 256 -20.61 7.96 16.76
N LEU A 257 -21.74 7.26 16.65
CA LEU A 257 -23.04 7.79 17.07
C LEU A 257 -23.08 8.10 18.57
N LYS A 258 -22.51 7.23 19.42
CA LYS A 258 -22.43 7.47 20.87
C LYS A 258 -21.56 8.69 21.21
N MET A 259 -20.42 8.81 20.53
CA MET A 259 -19.43 9.86 20.79
C MET A 259 -19.70 11.17 20.02
N SER A 260 -20.65 11.19 19.09
CA SER A 260 -20.99 12.36 18.25
C SER A 260 -21.23 13.65 19.06
N ARG A 261 -21.81 13.55 20.26
CA ARG A 261 -22.06 14.68 21.18
C ARG A 261 -20.80 15.25 21.83
N HIS A 262 -19.67 14.56 21.72
CA HIS A 262 -18.38 14.90 22.32
C HIS A 262 -17.33 15.28 21.26
N PHE A 263 -17.70 15.28 19.97
CA PHE A 263 -16.82 15.69 18.88
C PHE A 263 -17.07 17.13 18.48
N ASP A 264 -16.22 18.03 18.95
CA ASP A 264 -16.22 19.43 18.53
C ASP A 264 -15.56 19.60 17.14
N GLU A 265 -14.62 18.71 16.78
CA GLU A 265 -13.89 18.71 15.50
C GLU A 265 -14.56 17.82 14.44
N VAL A 266 -15.76 18.21 14.00
CA VAL A 266 -16.55 17.46 13.00
C VAL A 266 -15.78 17.24 11.69
N ASP A 267 -14.96 18.21 11.26
CA ASP A 267 -14.16 18.09 10.05
C ASP A 267 -13.07 17.00 10.17
N ALA A 268 -12.45 16.86 11.35
CA ALA A 268 -11.46 15.81 11.61
C ALA A 268 -12.11 14.42 11.60
N LEU A 269 -13.31 14.30 12.20
CA LEU A 269 -14.09 13.06 12.18
C LEU A 269 -14.51 12.68 10.76
N ARG A 270 -14.92 13.67 9.94
CA ARG A 270 -15.21 13.45 8.52
C ARG A 270 -13.97 12.97 7.76
N GLY A 271 -12.81 13.56 8.02
CA GLY A 271 -11.55 13.12 7.42
C GLY A 271 -11.20 11.69 7.80
N PHE A 272 -11.37 11.35 9.08
CA PHE A 272 -11.18 9.99 9.59
C PHE A 272 -12.07 8.99 8.86
N PHE A 273 -13.37 9.24 8.74
CA PHE A 273 -14.27 8.30 8.06
C PHE A 273 -13.90 8.11 6.59
N ARG A 274 -13.60 9.19 5.86
CA ARG A 274 -13.15 9.06 4.46
C ARG A 274 -11.88 8.23 4.32
N LEU A 275 -10.97 8.33 5.29
CA LEU A 275 -9.75 7.52 5.33
C LEU A 275 -10.10 6.05 5.58
N ILE A 276 -10.93 5.77 6.60
CA ILE A 276 -11.35 4.41 6.94
C ILE A 276 -12.12 3.75 5.79
N ASP A 277 -13.04 4.46 5.14
CA ASP A 277 -13.83 3.95 4.02
C ASP A 277 -12.90 3.52 2.87
N ALA A 278 -11.87 4.31 2.56
CA ALA A 278 -10.88 3.93 1.55
C ALA A 278 -10.01 2.75 2.01
N THR A 279 -9.66 2.67 3.31
CA THR A 279 -8.92 1.53 3.86
C THR A 279 -9.73 0.22 3.81
N GLU A 280 -11.04 0.28 4.04
CA GLU A 280 -11.98 -0.83 3.90
C GLU A 280 -12.10 -1.31 2.45
N GLU A 281 -12.20 -0.40 1.48
CA GLU A 281 -12.21 -0.78 0.05
C GLU A 281 -10.93 -1.54 -0.37
N ILE A 282 -9.79 -1.27 0.27
CA ILE A 282 -8.54 -2.03 0.05
C ILE A 282 -8.68 -3.46 0.58
N THR A 283 -9.27 -3.65 1.78
CA THR A 283 -9.49 -5.00 2.36
C THR A 283 -10.48 -5.81 1.53
N ASP A 284 -11.56 -5.20 1.06
CA ASP A 284 -12.54 -5.82 0.17
C ASP A 284 -11.90 -6.26 -1.14
N ALA A 285 -11.04 -5.41 -1.71
CA ALA A 285 -10.32 -5.74 -2.92
C ALA A 285 -9.30 -6.87 -2.72
N ALA A 286 -8.60 -6.88 -1.57
CA ALA A 286 -7.73 -7.99 -1.20
C ALA A 286 -8.49 -9.31 -1.04
N TYR A 287 -9.70 -9.28 -0.46
CA TYR A 287 -10.58 -10.44 -0.42
C TYR A 287 -11.02 -10.88 -1.83
N ARG A 288 -11.32 -9.95 -2.74
CA ARG A 288 -11.61 -10.29 -4.16
C ARG A 288 -10.43 -10.95 -4.86
N LEU A 289 -9.20 -10.56 -4.54
CA LEU A 289 -7.99 -11.24 -5.01
C LEU A 289 -7.92 -12.67 -4.46
N SER A 290 -8.18 -12.87 -3.17
CA SER A 290 -8.17 -14.21 -2.55
C SER A 290 -9.25 -15.16 -3.11
N GLN A 291 -10.40 -14.61 -3.50
CA GLN A 291 -11.49 -15.36 -4.13
C GLN A 291 -11.11 -16.03 -5.45
N ILE A 292 -10.11 -15.51 -6.17
CA ILE A 292 -9.58 -16.14 -7.37
C ILE A 292 -8.99 -17.52 -7.03
N VAL A 293 -8.28 -17.60 -5.90
CA VAL A 293 -7.64 -18.83 -5.39
C VAL A 293 -8.67 -19.78 -4.78
N LEU A 294 -9.59 -19.25 -3.97
CA LEU A 294 -10.62 -20.07 -3.29
C LEU A 294 -11.54 -20.79 -4.27
N LYS A 295 -11.89 -20.12 -5.37
CA LYS A 295 -12.71 -20.69 -6.47
C LYS A 295 -11.97 -21.71 -7.32
N GLY A 296 -10.69 -21.99 -7.03
CA GLY A 296 -9.90 -23.01 -7.71
C GLY A 296 -9.60 -22.67 -9.16
N ILE A 297 -9.56 -21.38 -9.51
CA ILE A 297 -9.14 -20.95 -10.83
C ILE A 297 -7.62 -21.18 -10.90
N ASP A 298 -7.17 -22.01 -11.83
CA ASP A 298 -5.74 -22.29 -11.98
C ASP A 298 -5.02 -21.06 -12.54
N VAL A 299 -4.53 -20.24 -11.61
CA VAL A 299 -3.78 -19.02 -11.87
C VAL A 299 -2.27 -19.25 -11.80
N SER A 300 -1.84 -20.43 -11.37
CA SER A 300 -0.44 -20.78 -11.13
C SER A 300 0.46 -20.45 -12.34
N PRO A 301 0.10 -20.78 -13.60
CA PRO A 301 0.97 -20.49 -14.74
C PRO A 301 1.13 -18.99 -15.08
N ILE A 302 0.18 -18.14 -14.68
CA ILE A 302 0.18 -16.70 -14.98
C ILE A 302 0.84 -15.91 -13.86
N PHE A 303 0.60 -16.33 -12.61
CA PHE A 303 1.00 -15.58 -11.41
C PHE A 303 2.24 -16.16 -10.73
N GLN A 304 2.61 -17.45 -10.91
CA GLN A 304 3.89 -17.96 -10.39
C GLN A 304 5.08 -17.19 -10.95
N ILE A 305 4.96 -16.61 -12.14
CA ILE A 305 6.06 -15.87 -12.76
C ILE A 305 6.32 -14.54 -12.02
N ILE A 306 5.37 -14.03 -11.24
CA ILE A 306 5.53 -12.83 -10.39
C ILE A 306 6.40 -13.15 -9.13
N LEU A 307 6.56 -14.44 -8.74
CA LEU A 307 7.35 -14.86 -7.56
C LEU A 307 8.83 -14.47 -7.63
N ASP A 308 9.45 -14.50 -8.81
CA ASP A 308 10.90 -14.31 -8.93
C ASP A 308 11.35 -12.86 -8.68
N GLU A 309 10.42 -11.90 -8.65
CA GLU A 309 10.72 -10.45 -8.57
C GLU A 309 10.12 -9.76 -7.34
N SER A 310 9.47 -10.49 -6.42
CA SER A 310 8.92 -9.89 -5.19
C SER A 310 9.99 -9.75 -4.10
N ASP A 311 10.16 -8.54 -3.59
CA ASP A 311 11.07 -8.23 -2.47
C ASP A 311 10.60 -8.83 -1.13
N GLU A 312 9.30 -9.09 -1.00
CA GLU A 312 8.69 -9.65 0.22
C GLU A 312 8.62 -11.18 0.18
N LYS A 313 9.05 -11.81 1.29
CA LYS A 313 9.01 -13.27 1.49
C LYS A 313 8.17 -13.60 2.72
N LEU A 314 7.09 -14.35 2.53
CA LEU A 314 6.31 -14.93 3.62
C LEU A 314 6.84 -16.30 3.98
N ILE A 315 7.02 -16.55 5.28
CA ILE A 315 7.41 -17.85 5.83
C ILE A 315 6.30 -18.29 6.77
N SER A 316 5.70 -19.45 6.50
CA SER A 316 4.77 -20.09 7.43
C SER A 316 5.55 -21.04 8.34
N LEU A 317 5.37 -20.91 9.65
CA LEU A 317 5.98 -21.76 10.66
C LEU A 317 4.88 -22.31 11.57
N GLU A 318 4.80 -23.63 11.70
CA GLU A 318 3.96 -24.26 12.72
C GLU A 318 4.60 -24.10 14.10
N VAL A 319 3.90 -23.46 15.02
CA VAL A 319 4.35 -23.33 16.42
C VAL A 319 4.16 -24.68 17.13
N ALA A 320 5.23 -25.22 17.69
CA ALA A 320 5.18 -26.50 18.40
C ALA A 320 4.34 -26.39 19.68
N SER A 321 3.57 -27.44 19.97
CA SER A 321 2.79 -27.59 21.20
C SER A 321 3.67 -27.41 22.44
N GLY A 322 3.36 -26.41 23.28
CA GLY A 322 4.12 -26.08 24.48
C GLY A 322 5.11 -24.92 24.35
N SER A 323 5.11 -24.22 23.21
CA SER A 323 5.83 -22.94 23.08
C SER A 323 5.24 -21.90 24.05
N PRO A 324 6.08 -21.14 24.78
CA PRO A 324 5.58 -20.05 25.62
C PRO A 324 4.89 -19.01 24.73
N MET A 325 3.71 -18.56 25.16
CA MET A 325 2.97 -17.45 24.55
C MET A 325 3.72 -16.14 24.71
#